data_AF-A0A967WVQ1-F1
#
_entry.id   AF-A0A967WVQ1-F1
#
_cell.length_a   1.000
_cell.length_b   1.000
_cell.length_c   1.000
_cell.angle_alpha   90.00
_cell.angle_beta   90.00
_cell.angle_gamma   90.00
#
_symmetry.space_group_name_H-M   'P 1'
#
loop_
_entity.id
_entity.type
_entity.pdbx_description
1 polymer ?
#
loop_
_entity_poly.entity_id
_entity_poly.type
_entity_poly.pdbx_seq_one_letter_code
_entity_poly.pdbx_strand_id
1 'polypeptide(L)'
;VSGSDMQPSALLEELNAEGIVAYPRHNAEQVAGAQLLIVSSAIPEDNPEVREALRMGLPVVKREQFLKELTRGKQTIGVAGTHG
;
A
#
# COMPACT_ATOMS: atom_id res chain seq x y z
N VAL A 1 9.62 4.60 -0.39
CA VAL A 1 8.34 3.88 -0.18
C VAL A 1 7.94 4.10 1.27
N SER A 2 6.66 4.33 1.54
CA SER A 2 6.09 4.41 2.88
C SER A 2 4.76 3.64 2.89
N GLY A 3 4.22 3.36 4.08
CA GLY A 3 2.93 2.69 4.21
C GLY A 3 2.33 2.85 5.60
N SER A 4 1.08 2.43 5.73
CA SER A 4 0.35 2.42 7.00
C SER A 4 -0.44 1.12 7.15
N ASP A 5 -0.71 0.75 8.38
CA ASP A 5 -1.62 -0.36 8.72
C ASP A 5 -2.47 0.02 9.93
N MET A 6 -3.61 -0.64 10.11
CA MET A 6 -4.57 -0.34 11.18
C MET A 6 -3.97 -0.56 12.58
N GLN A 7 -3.07 -1.54 12.72
CA GLN A 7 -2.51 -1.94 14.01
C GLN A 7 -0.97 -1.96 13.97
N PRO A 8 -0.31 -1.63 15.10
CA PRO A 8 1.10 -1.95 15.28
C PRO A 8 1.36 -3.44 15.05
N SER A 9 2.48 -3.78 14.43
CA SER A 9 2.90 -5.17 14.25
C SER A 9 4.42 -5.27 14.16
N ALA A 10 4.97 -6.46 14.42
CA ALA A 10 6.39 -6.74 14.25
C ALA A 10 6.88 -6.38 12.84
N LEU A 11 6.05 -6.61 11.82
CA LEU A 11 6.36 -6.24 10.44
C LEU A 11 6.55 -4.72 10.27
N LEU A 12 5.72 -3.88 10.90
CA LEU A 12 5.91 -2.43 10.84
C LEU A 12 7.21 -2.01 11.54
N GLU A 13 7.58 -2.68 12.63
CA GLU A 13 8.85 -2.42 13.34
C GLU A 13 10.05 -2.81 12.47
N GLU A 14 10.02 -3.98 11.84
CA GLU A 14 11.05 -4.44 10.91
C GLU A 14 11.22 -3.49 9.72
N LEU A 15 10.14 -3.08 9.07
CA LEU A 15 10.18 -2.10 7.97
C LEU A 15 10.80 -0.77 8.41
N ASN A 16 10.41 -0.27 9.59
CA ASN A 16 11.01 0.95 10.14
C ASN A 16 12.50 0.77 10.46
N ALA A 17 12.93 -0.40 10.95
CA ALA A 17 14.33 -0.71 11.19
C ALA A 17 15.16 -0.77 9.89
N GLU A 18 14.53 -1.13 8.77
CA GLU A 18 15.12 -1.05 7.42
C GLU A 18 15.08 0.37 6.81
N GLY A 19 14.53 1.35 7.52
CA GLY A 19 14.42 2.74 7.07
C GLY A 19 13.21 3.02 6.18
N ILE A 20 12.26 2.09 6.07
CA ILE A 20 10.99 2.29 5.40
C ILE A 20 10.01 2.89 6.39
N VAL A 21 9.49 4.08 6.07
CA VAL A 21 8.53 4.76 6.95
C VAL A 21 7.20 4.00 6.97
N ALA A 22 6.91 3.34 8.09
CA ALA A 22 5.71 2.52 8.27
C ALA A 22 4.91 3.02 9.48
N TYR A 23 3.70 3.54 9.24
CA TYR A 23 2.88 4.19 10.25
C TYR A 23 1.87 3.23 10.90
N PRO A 24 1.74 3.24 12.24
CA PRO A 24 0.60 2.62 12.89
C PRO A 24 -0.62 3.56 12.78
N ARG A 25 -1.74 3.01 12.32
CA ARG A 25 -3.02 3.68 12.03
C ARG A 25 -2.99 4.59 10.81
N HIS A 26 -4.17 4.73 10.20
CA HIS A 26 -4.36 5.56 9.03
C HIS A 26 -4.53 7.04 9.37
N ASN A 27 -3.84 7.91 8.65
CA ASN A 27 -3.99 9.36 8.76
C ASN A 27 -3.76 10.02 7.39
N ALA A 28 -4.62 10.98 7.03
CA ALA A 28 -4.55 11.74 5.79
C ALA A 28 -3.14 12.32 5.51
N GLU A 29 -2.43 12.82 6.52
CA GLU A 29 -1.11 13.43 6.33
C GLU A 29 -0.04 12.45 5.84
N GLN A 30 -0.25 11.14 6.01
CA GLN A 30 0.72 10.11 5.66
C GLN A 30 0.90 9.93 4.14
N VAL A 31 -0.03 10.44 3.31
CA VAL A 31 0.12 10.43 1.84
C VAL A 31 0.90 11.64 1.32
N ALA A 32 1.28 12.58 2.19
CA ALA A 32 2.01 13.77 1.78
C ALA A 32 3.34 13.40 1.10
N GLY A 33 3.56 13.94 -0.10
CA GLY A 33 4.76 13.70 -0.89
C GLY A 33 4.80 12.37 -1.65
N ALA A 34 3.79 11.50 -1.50
CA ALA A 34 3.66 10.31 -2.34
C ALA A 34 3.35 10.68 -3.80
N GLN A 35 3.75 9.83 -4.75
CA GLN A 35 3.39 9.98 -6.19
C GLN A 35 2.33 8.97 -6.65
N LEU A 36 2.04 7.95 -5.85
CA LEU A 36 1.05 6.91 -6.09
C LEU A 36 0.63 6.33 -4.73
N LEU A 37 -0.67 6.13 -4.53
CA LEU A 37 -1.20 5.37 -3.41
C LEU A 37 -1.63 3.97 -3.88
N ILE A 38 -1.11 2.93 -3.25
CA ILE A 38 -1.50 1.54 -3.51
C ILE A 38 -2.33 1.06 -2.34
N VAL A 39 -3.56 0.61 -2.59
CA VAL A 39 -4.46 0.11 -1.54
C VAL A 39 -4.80 -1.36 -1.72
N SER A 40 -4.99 -2.06 -0.60
CA SER A 40 -5.53 -3.42 -0.62
C SER A 40 -7.05 -3.41 -0.88
N SER A 41 -7.63 -4.60 -1.08
CA SER A 41 -9.08 -4.77 -1.18
C SER A 41 -9.82 -4.47 0.13
N ALA A 42 -9.12 -4.54 1.28
CA ALA A 42 -9.69 -4.30 2.61
C ALA A 42 -9.75 -2.81 2.99
N ILE A 43 -9.07 -1.92 2.24
CA ILE A 43 -9.11 -0.48 2.50
C ILE A 43 -10.38 0.11 1.87
N PRO A 44 -11.31 0.66 2.69
CA PRO A 44 -12.51 1.30 2.20
C PRO A 44 -12.24 2.68 1.59
N GLU A 45 -13.18 3.18 0.80
CA GLU A 45 -13.06 4.49 0.12
C GLU A 45 -13.09 5.68 1.11
N ASP A 46 -13.67 5.49 2.29
CA ASP A 46 -13.73 6.51 3.34
C ASP A 46 -12.45 6.59 4.19
N ASN A 47 -11.46 5.73 3.92
CA ASN A 47 -10.16 5.79 4.55
C ASN A 47 -9.54 7.20 4.38
N PRO A 48 -9.03 7.82 5.45
CA PRO A 48 -8.54 9.20 5.40
C PRO A 48 -7.41 9.41 4.38
N GLU A 49 -6.55 8.41 4.16
CA GLU A 49 -5.47 8.47 3.17
C GLU A 49 -5.99 8.40 1.74
N VAL A 50 -7.02 7.57 1.49
CA VAL A 50 -7.65 7.47 0.17
C VAL A 50 -8.35 8.77 -0.19
N ARG A 51 -9.13 9.32 0.74
CA ARG A 51 -9.83 10.59 0.55
C ARG A 51 -8.86 11.73 0.29
N GLU A 52 -7.75 11.79 1.04
CA GLU A 52 -6.74 12.82 0.87
C GLU A 52 -5.97 12.66 -0.45
N ALA A 53 -5.59 11.43 -0.80
CA ALA A 53 -4.97 11.14 -2.09
C ALA A 53 -5.85 11.63 -3.25
N LEU A 54 -7.15 11.29 -3.24
CA LEU A 54 -8.09 11.76 -4.25
C LEU A 54 -8.23 13.29 -4.26
N ARG A 55 -8.30 13.93 -3.08
CA ARG A 55 -8.37 15.39 -2.94
C ARG A 55 -7.16 16.09 -3.57
N MET A 56 -5.98 15.49 -3.44
CA MET A 56 -4.72 16.01 -3.98
C MET A 56 -4.48 15.64 -5.45
N GLY A 57 -5.37 14.84 -6.07
CA GLY A 57 -5.17 14.32 -7.42
C GLY A 57 -4.08 13.24 -7.49
N LEU A 58 -3.71 12.64 -6.36
CA LEU A 58 -2.77 11.53 -6.30
C LEU A 58 -3.43 10.27 -6.89
N PRO A 59 -2.80 9.59 -7.87
CA PRO A 59 -3.34 8.35 -8.40
C PRO A 59 -3.48 7.30 -7.29
N VAL A 60 -4.66 6.67 -7.22
CA VAL A 60 -4.93 5.56 -6.30
C VAL A 60 -5.15 4.30 -7.13
N VAL A 61 -4.37 3.26 -6.85
CA VAL A 61 -4.47 1.97 -7.56
C VAL A 61 -4.68 0.83 -6.58
N LYS A 62 -5.41 -0.19 -7.01
CA LYS A 62 -5.58 -1.40 -6.21
C LYS A 62 -4.34 -2.29 -6.34
N ARG A 63 -4.00 -3.01 -5.27
CA ARG A 63 -2.80 -3.86 -5.21
C ARG A 63 -2.75 -4.89 -6.33
N GLU A 64 -3.88 -5.51 -6.67
CA GLU A 64 -3.98 -6.48 -7.77
C GLU A 64 -3.74 -5.87 -9.16
N GLN A 65 -4.05 -4.58 -9.33
CA GLN A 65 -3.74 -3.84 -10.56
C GLN A 65 -2.24 -3.54 -10.61
N PHE A 66 -1.67 -3.10 -9.49
CA PHE A 66 -0.25 -2.78 -9.40
C PHE A 66 0.65 -4.01 -9.54
N LEU A 67 0.20 -5.20 -9.11
CA LEU A 67 0.95 -6.44 -9.29
C LEU A 67 1.27 -6.73 -10.76
N LYS A 68 0.35 -6.38 -11.68
CA LYS A 68 0.59 -6.51 -13.13
C LYS A 68 1.72 -5.61 -13.60
N GLU A 69 1.76 -4.37 -13.11
CA GLU A 69 2.85 -3.43 -13.42
C GLU A 69 4.18 -3.87 -12.80
N LEU A 70 4.16 -4.38 -11.56
CA LEU A 70 5.35 -4.86 -10.86
C LEU A 70 6.05 -6.03 -11.56
N THR A 71 5.25 -6.90 -12.19
CA THR A 71 5.69 -8.11 -12.89
C THR A 71 5.90 -7.90 -14.39
N ARG A 72 5.57 -6.71 -14.90
CA ARG A 72 5.66 -6.39 -16.33
C ARG A 72 7.08 -6.60 -16.87
N GLY A 73 7.18 -7.33 -17.97
CA GLY A 73 8.46 -7.61 -18.63
C GLY A 73 9.37 -8.61 -17.91
N LYS A 74 8.92 -9.21 -16.80
CA LYS A 74 9.67 -10.24 -16.06
C LYS A 74 9.08 -11.61 -16.33
N GLN A 75 9.94 -12.63 -16.46
CA GLN A 75 9.49 -14.01 -16.38
C GLN A 75 8.95 -14.25 -14.97
N THR A 76 7.64 -14.43 -14.85
CA THR A 76 6.93 -14.51 -13.58
C THR A 76 6.22 -15.85 -13.48
N ILE A 77 6.44 -16.58 -12.39
CA ILE A 77 5.75 -17.83 -12.08
C ILE A 77 4.63 -17.52 -11.10
N GLY A 78 3.37 -17.68 -11.54
CA GLY A 78 2.20 -17.55 -10.67
C GLY A 78 1.86 -18.90 -10.05
N VAL A 79 1.90 -19.00 -8.72
CA VAL A 79 1.44 -20.16 -7.96
C VAL A 79 0.10 -19.83 -7.32
N ALA A 80 -0.92 -20.64 -7.60
CA ALA A 80 -2.28 -20.46 -7.09
C ALA A 80 -2.83 -21.79 -6.58
N GLY A 81 -3.68 -21.74 -5.56
CA GLY A 81 -4.28 -22.92 -4.94
C GLY A 81 -4.83 -22.59 -3.56
N THR A 82 -5.92 -23.25 -3.16
CA THR A 82 -6.49 -23.08 -1.81
C THR A 82 -5.64 -23.80 -0.75
N HIS A 83 -4.87 -24.83 -1.14
CA HIS A 83 -4.02 -25.64 -0.24
C HIS A 83 -2.68 -26.01 -0.90
N GLY A 84 -1.88 -25.00 -1.26
CA GLY A 84 -0.55 -25.19 -1.86
C GLY A 84 -0.59 -25.87 -3.21
#